data_AF-A0A7C5JA22-F1
#
_entry.id   AF-A0A7C5JA22-F1
#
_cell.length_a   1.000
_cell.length_b   1.000
_cell.length_c   1.000
_cell.angle_alpha   90.00
_cell.angle_beta   90.00
_cell.angle_gamma   90.00
#
_symmetry.space_group_name_H-M   'P 1'
#
loop_
_entity.id
_entity.type
_entity.pdbx_description
1 polymer ?
#
loop_
_entity_poly.entity_id
_entity_poly.type
_entity_poly.pdbx_seq_one_letter_code
_entity_poly.pdbx_strand_id
1 'polypeptide(L)' 'MQQRAQSKFTRALDYLGEGLGIPRRTKNYEKVLQKVGALKSDYASIAKYYTVTVKKDPDSSNALSVSY' A
#
# COMPACT_ATOMS: atom_id res chain seq x y z
N MET A 1 12.42 2.51 -19.08
CA MET A 1 11.35 1.59 -18.59
C MET A 1 11.15 1.64 -17.07
N GLN A 2 12.20 1.65 -16.24
CA GLN A 2 12.08 1.60 -14.77
C GLN A 2 11.31 2.78 -14.15
N GLN A 3 11.52 4.02 -14.61
CA GLN A 3 10.84 5.20 -14.03
C GLN A 3 9.31 5.12 -14.12
N ARG A 4 8.75 4.61 -15.23
CA ARG A 4 7.29 4.47 -15.38
C ARG A 4 6.70 3.45 -14.39
N ALA A 5 7.38 2.33 -14.19
CA ALA A 5 6.95 1.32 -13.23
C ALA A 5 7.11 1.82 -11.78
N GLN A 6 8.15 2.62 -11.50
CA GLN A 6 8.35 3.27 -10.21
C GLN A 6 7.20 4.23 -9.91
N SER A 7 6.89 5.14 -10.83
CA SER A 7 5.78 6.09 -10.65
C SER A 7 4.44 5.39 -10.50
N LYS A 8 4.21 4.27 -11.19
CA LYS A 8 2.98 3.47 -11.02
C LYS A 8 2.92 2.81 -9.65
N PHE A 9 4.02 2.26 -9.16
CA PHE A 9 4.11 1.61 -7.86
C PHE A 9 3.90 2.62 -6.72
N THR A 10 4.61 3.74 -6.72
CA THR A 10 4.47 4.79 -5.69
C THR A 10 3.05 5.35 -5.71
N ARG A 11 2.50 5.67 -6.89
CA ARG A 11 1.13 6.17 -7.02
C ARG A 11 0.08 5.15 -6.54
N ALA A 12 0.31 3.86 -6.73
CA ALA A 12 -0.58 2.83 -6.22
C ALA A 12 -0.53 2.72 -4.68
N LEU A 13 0.66 2.89 -4.08
CA LEU A 13 0.82 2.95 -2.63
C LEU A 13 0.20 4.22 -2.03
N ASP A 14 0.42 5.38 -2.67
CA ASP A 14 -0.18 6.66 -2.27
C ASP A 14 -1.70 6.57 -2.31
N TYR A 15 -2.27 6.05 -3.41
CA TYR A 15 -3.71 5.83 -3.54
C TYR A 15 -4.27 4.91 -2.43
N LEU A 16 -3.48 3.91 -2.02
CA LEU A 16 -3.88 2.99 -0.97
C LEU A 16 -3.86 3.68 0.41
N GLY A 17 -2.85 4.50 0.67
CA GLY A 17 -2.73 5.33 1.89
C GLY A 17 -3.82 6.40 1.99
N GLU A 18 -4.01 7.20 0.94
CA GLU A 18 -5.07 8.22 0.86
C GLU A 18 -6.47 7.59 1.02
N GLY A 19 -6.66 6.38 0.47
CA GLY A 19 -7.90 5.62 0.58
C GLY A 19 -8.28 5.20 2.01
N LEU A 20 -7.34 5.18 2.97
CA LEU A 20 -7.62 4.81 4.36
C LEU A 20 -8.50 5.85 5.07
N GLY A 21 -8.40 7.13 4.68
CA GLY A 21 -9.25 8.19 5.22
C GLY A 21 -10.68 8.19 4.63
N ILE A 22 -10.83 7.74 3.38
CA ILE A 22 -12.05 7.92 2.60
C ILE A 22 -13.14 6.89 2.99
N PRO A 23 -14.41 7.28 3.20
CA PRO A 23 -15.50 6.35 3.46
C PRO A 23 -15.73 5.37 2.29
N ARG A 24 -16.22 4.16 2.58
CA ARG A 24 -16.51 3.09 1.60
C ARG A 24 -15.28 2.53 0.86
N ARG A 25 -14.06 2.80 1.34
CA ARG A 25 -12.81 2.19 0.86
C ARG A 25 -12.38 1.02 1.74
N THR A 26 -11.48 0.18 1.21
CA THR A 26 -10.87 -0.92 1.95
C THR A 26 -9.88 -0.37 2.97
N LYS A 27 -10.31 -0.33 4.24
CA LYS A 27 -9.48 0.08 5.37
C LYS A 27 -8.98 -1.08 6.22
N ASN A 28 -9.60 -2.26 6.09
CA ASN A 28 -9.23 -3.43 6.87
C ASN A 28 -7.76 -3.79 6.65
N TYR A 29 -7.01 -3.91 7.75
CA TYR A 29 -5.57 -4.11 7.77
C TYR A 29 -5.12 -5.33 6.98
N GLU A 30 -5.82 -6.46 7.11
CA GLU A 30 -5.46 -7.70 6.40
C GLU A 30 -5.64 -7.54 4.89
N LYS A 31 -6.72 -6.90 4.46
CA LYS A 31 -6.95 -6.61 3.03
C LYS A 31 -5.94 -5.59 2.47
N VAL A 32 -5.54 -4.63 3.29
CA VAL A 32 -4.48 -3.66 2.95
C VAL A 32 -3.14 -4.38 2.78
N LEU A 33 -2.77 -5.27 3.71
CA LEU A 33 -1.57 -6.09 3.61
C LEU A 33 -1.58 -6.97 2.35
N GLN A 34 -2.69 -7.64 2.04
CA GLN A 34 -2.82 -8.45 0.84
C GLN A 34 -2.62 -7.62 -0.43
N LYS A 35 -3.22 -6.42 -0.52
CA LYS A 35 -3.02 -5.52 -1.65
C LYS A 35 -1.58 -5.03 -1.76
N VAL A 36 -0.94 -4.68 -0.65
CA VAL A 36 0.48 -4.30 -0.65
C VAL A 36 1.34 -5.47 -1.13
N GLY A 37 1.05 -6.70 -0.70
CA GLY A 37 1.70 -7.91 -1.19
C GLY A 37 1.54 -8.12 -2.70
N ALA A 38 0.31 -7.96 -3.21
CA ALA A 38 0.02 -8.04 -4.64
C ALA A 38 0.80 -6.97 -5.43
N LEU A 39 0.82 -5.71 -4.96
CA LEU A 39 1.61 -4.64 -5.56
C LEU A 39 3.12 -4.95 -5.55
N LYS A 40 3.64 -5.50 -4.45
CA LYS A 40 5.04 -5.93 -4.38
C LYS A 40 5.34 -7.03 -5.40
N SER A 41 4.41 -7.96 -5.64
CA SER A 41 4.54 -9.02 -6.64
C SER A 41 4.51 -8.47 -8.07
N ASP A 42 3.51 -7.64 -8.40
CA ASP A 42 3.34 -7.04 -9.73
C ASP A 42 4.55 -6.17 -10.12
N TYR A 43 5.12 -5.47 -9.14
CA TYR A 43 6.27 -4.58 -9.32
C TYR A 43 7.54 -5.12 -8.67
N ALA A 44 7.76 -6.44 -8.62
CA ALA A 44 8.87 -7.10 -7.92
C ALA A 44 10.25 -6.52 -8.27
N SER A 45 10.45 -6.09 -9.52
CA SER A 45 11.69 -5.47 -10.00
C SER A 45 12.03 -4.16 -9.28
N ILE A 46 11.03 -3.44 -8.76
CA ILE A 46 11.18 -2.14 -8.10
C ILE A 46 10.91 -2.26 -6.60
N ALA A 47 9.94 -3.09 -6.21
CA ALA A 47 9.55 -3.30 -4.82
C ALA A 47 10.73 -3.68 -3.91
N LYS A 48 11.76 -4.36 -4.43
CA LYS A 48 13.01 -4.66 -3.70
C LYS A 48 13.78 -3.43 -3.20
N TYR A 49 13.53 -2.25 -3.77
CA TYR A 49 14.15 -0.99 -3.36
C TYR A 49 13.30 -0.19 -2.37
N TYR A 50 12.12 -0.68 -1.98
CA TYR A 50 11.17 0.02 -1.12
C TYR A 50 10.76 -0.80 0.09
N THR A 51 10.70 -0.17 1.27
CA THR A 51 10.32 -0.84 2.51
C THR A 51 8.90 -0.42 2.89
N VAL A 52 7.91 -1.08 2.28
CA VAL A 52 6.51 -0.77 2.59
C VAL A 52 6.12 -1.29 3.97
N THR A 53 5.73 -0.38 4.86
CA THR A 53 5.23 -0.61 6.22
C THR A 53 3.77 -0.17 6.32
N VAL A 54 2.93 -1.00 6.94
CA VAL A 54 1.52 -0.69 7.21
C VAL A 54 1.33 -0.62 8.72
N LYS A 55 0.81 0.49 9.24
CA LYS A 55 0.45 0.59 10.66
C LYS A 55 -0.99 0.14 10.84
N LYS A 56 -1.20 -0.79 11.78
CA LYS A 56 -2.54 -1.22 12.21
C LYS A 56 -3.04 -0.27 13.30
N ASP A 57 -4.33 0.00 13.28
CA ASP A 57 -5.05 0.64 14.38
C ASP A 57 -5.14 -0.32 15.58
N PRO A 58 -4.73 0.08 16.81
CA PRO A 58 -4.88 -0.77 17.98
C PRO A 58 -6.34 -0.96 18.40
N ASP A 59 -7.21 0.02 18.13
CA ASP A 59 -8.61 0.02 18.53
C ASP A 59 -9.54 -0.55 17.44
N SER A 60 -9.03 -0.71 16.22
CA SER A 60 -9.80 -1.14 15.06
C SER A 60 -9.10 -2.22 14.24
N SER A 61 -9.86 -3.01 13.47
CA SER A 61 -9.29 -3.93 12.47
C SER A 61 -8.76 -3.21 11.22
N ASN A 62 -8.61 -1.89 11.27
CA ASN A 62 -8.24 -1.05 10.14
C ASN A 62 -6.74 -0.72 10.14
N ALA A 63 -6.22 -0.35 8.96
CA ALA A 63 -4.91 0.26 8.81
C ALA A 63 -5.02 1.78 9.04
N LEU A 64 -4.06 2.34 9.77
CA LEU A 64 -3.90 3.77 10.02
C LEU A 64 -3.13 4.46 8.90
N SER A 65 -2.04 3.85 8.43
CA SER A 65 -1.16 4.45 7.43
C SER A 65 -0.38 3.41 6.64
N VAL A 66 -0.03 3.75 5.40
CA VAL A 66 0.92 3.00 4.55
C VAL A 66 2.09 3.93 4.22
N SER A 67 3.31 3.46 4.40
CA SER A 67 4.56 4.22 4.14
C SER A 67 5.57 3.31 3.43
N TYR A 68 6.45 3.85 2.59
CA TYR A 68 7.37 3.06 1.75
C TYR A 68 8.76 3.67 1.56
#